data_AF-A0A661QYH6-F1
#
_entry.id   AF-A0A661QYH6-F1
#
_cell.length_a   1.000
_cell.length_b   1.000
_cell.length_c   1.000
_cell.angle_alpha   90.00
_cell.angle_beta   90.00
_cell.angle_gamma   90.00
#
_symmetry.space_group_name_H-M   'P 1'
#
loop_
_entity.id
_entity.type
_entity.pdbx_description
1 polymer ?
#
loop_
_entity_poly.entity_id
_entity_poly.type
_entity_poly.pdbx_seq_one_letter_code
_entity_poly.pdbx_strand_id
1 'polypeptide(L)' 'MAGAKRHYIPGQVWHITHRCHKQEFLLKFVKDRKRWIQWLFEAKRRYGLTILNYVV' A
#
# COMPACT_ATOMS: atom_id res chain seq x y z
N MET A 1 20.17 -7.61 5.06
CA MET A 1 18.94 -6.78 5.22
C MET A 1 18.16 -7.32 6.39
N ALA A 2 17.96 -6.53 7.45
CA ALA A 2 17.18 -6.94 8.61
C ALA A 2 15.71 -7.12 8.18
N GLY A 3 15.23 -8.36 8.14
CA GLY A 3 13.82 -8.64 7.90
C GLY A 3 13.02 -8.22 9.12
N ALA A 4 12.18 -7.20 8.99
CA ALA A 4 11.18 -6.92 10.02
C ALA A 4 10.34 -8.18 10.23
N LYS A 5 10.25 -8.68 11.47
CA LYS A 5 9.38 -9.81 11.80
C LYS A 5 7.94 -9.36 11.56
N ARG A 6 7.36 -9.77 10.44
CA ARG A 6 5.95 -9.51 10.11
C ARG A 6 5.10 -10.45 10.95
N HIS A 7 4.54 -9.94 12.03
CA HIS A 7 3.55 -10.66 12.82
C HIS A 7 2.18 -10.47 12.16
N TYR A 8 1.46 -11.56 11.93
CA TYR A 8 0.07 -11.52 11.47
C TYR A 8 -0.84 -11.96 12.62
N ILE A 9 -1.79 -11.11 12.95
CA ILE A 9 -2.80 -11.35 13.99
C ILE A 9 -4.17 -11.07 13.35
N PRO A 10 -5.03 -12.09 13.19
CA PRO A 10 -6.37 -11.91 12.65
C PRO A 10 -7.20 -10.89 13.44
N GLY A 11 -8.06 -10.14 12.75
CA GLY A 11 -8.98 -9.18 13.38
C GLY A 11 -8.37 -7.84 13.81
N GLN A 12 -7.06 -7.66 13.65
CA GLN A 12 -6.39 -6.39 13.95
C GLN A 12 -6.30 -5.45 12.74
N VAL A 13 -6.17 -4.15 13.02
CA VAL A 13 -5.95 -3.11 12.01
C VAL A 13 -4.45 -2.92 11.79
N TRP A 14 -4.06 -2.79 10.52
CA TRP A 14 -2.66 -2.66 10.12
C TRP A 14 -2.43 -1.33 9.41
N HIS A 15 -1.41 -0.58 9.84
CA HIS A 15 -0.89 0.56 9.10
C HIS A 15 0.31 0.13 8.25
N ILE A 16 0.17 0.20 6.93
CA ILE A 16 1.20 -0.23 5.98
C ILE A 16 1.83 1.01 5.36
N THR A 17 3.15 1.12 5.47
CA THR A 17 3.94 2.19 4.84
C THR A 17 4.88 1.60 3.81
N HIS A 18 4.92 2.20 2.62
CA HIS A 18 5.88 1.85 1.57
C HIS A 18 6.64 3.09 1.12
N ARG A 19 7.95 2.95 0.86
CA ARG A 19 8.79 4.02 0.32
C ARG A 19 9.30 3.59 -1.04
N CYS A 20 9.36 4.54 -1.96
CA CYS A 20 10.02 4.29 -3.24
C CYS A 20 11.51 3.97 -3.00
N HIS A 21 12.06 3.09 -3.83
CA HIS A 21 13.48 2.76 -3.77
C HIS A 21 14.33 3.93 -4.28
N LYS A 22 15.60 3.97 -3.86
CA LYS A 22 16.59 4.97 -4.30
C LYS A 22 16.19 6.44 -4.09
N GLN A 23 15.26 6.72 -3.17
CA GLN A 23 14.70 8.06 -2.95
C GLN A 23 14.01 8.67 -4.19
N GLU A 24 13.66 7.85 -5.18
CA GLU A 24 12.93 8.29 -6.36
C GLU A 24 11.48 8.60 -6.01
N PHE A 25 10.86 9.58 -6.66
CA PHE A 25 9.44 9.90 -6.43
C PHE A 25 8.57 9.43 -7.61
N LEU A 26 8.32 8.12 -7.66
CA LEU A 26 7.60 7.47 -8.77
C LEU A 26 6.11 7.85 -8.87
N LEU A 27 5.53 8.44 -7.82
CA LEU A 27 4.12 8.84 -7.75
C LEU A 27 3.93 10.37 -7.88
N LYS A 28 4.94 11.06 -8.44
CA LYS A 28 4.94 12.51 -8.66
C LYS A 28 3.81 13.00 -9.55
N PHE A 29 3.48 12.26 -10.62
CA PHE A 29 2.48 12.70 -11.59
C PHE A 29 1.10 12.12 -11.28
N VAL A 30 0.06 12.87 -11.65
CA VAL A 30 -1.35 12.47 -11.45
C VAL A 30 -1.65 11.13 -12.11
N LYS A 31 -1.06 10.85 -13.29
CA LYS A 31 -1.26 9.57 -14.00
C LYS A 31 -0.79 8.37 -13.17
N ASP A 32 0.33 8.52 -12.47
CA ASP A 32 0.94 7.43 -11.68
C ASP A 32 0.14 7.21 -10.40
N ARG A 33 -0.30 8.28 -9.74
CA ARG A 33 -1.23 8.19 -8.59
C ARG A 33 -2.56 7.53 -8.97
N LYS A 34 -3.15 7.89 -10.11
CA LYS A 34 -4.38 7.26 -10.62
C LYS A 34 -4.19 5.75 -10.84
N ARG A 35 -3.06 5.37 -11.44
CA ARG A 35 -2.72 3.95 -11.65
C ARG A 35 -2.51 3.21 -10.34
N TRP A 36 -1.91 3.85 -9.34
CA TRP A 36 -1.74 3.28 -8.01
C TRP A 36 -3.09 3.04 -7.31
N ILE A 37 -4.01 4.02 -7.36
CA ILE A 37 -5.36 3.88 -6.80
C ILE A 37 -6.15 2.77 -7.51
N GLN A 38 -6.01 2.63 -8.83
CA GLN A 38 -6.61 1.53 -9.58
C GLN A 38 -6.14 0.18 -9.02
N TRP A 39 -4.84 0.00 -8.77
CA TRP A 39 -4.31 -1.22 -8.17
C TRP A 39 -4.75 -1.44 -6.73
N LEU A 40 -4.88 -0.38 -5.93
CA LEU A 40 -5.45 -0.47 -4.58
C LEU A 40 -6.89 -0.99 -4.62
N PHE A 41 -7.69 -0.53 -5.58
CA PHE A 41 -9.06 -1.00 -5.77
C PHE A 41 -9.13 -2.46 -6.22
N GLU A 42 -8.29 -2.88 -7.17
CA GLU A 42 -8.21 -4.28 -7.58
C GLU A 42 -7.77 -5.20 -6.43
N ALA A 43 -6.79 -4.77 -5.63
CA ALA A 43 -6.36 -5.52 -4.45
C ALA A 43 -7.49 -5.65 -3.41
N LYS A 44 -8.23 -4.56 -3.16
CA LYS A 44 -9.41 -4.60 -2.29
C LYS A 44 -10.40 -5.67 -2.73
N ARG A 45 -10.74 -5.71 -4.02
CA ARG A 45 -11.68 -6.70 -4.58
C ARG A 45 -11.14 -8.12 -4.52
N ARG A 46 -9.86 -8.31 -4.85
CA ARG A 46 -9.23 -9.64 -4.91
C ARG A 46 -9.08 -10.29 -3.54
N TYR A 47 -8.79 -9.50 -2.51
CA TYR A 47 -8.44 -10.01 -1.18
C TYR A 47 -9.47 -9.68 -0.10
N GLY A 48 -10.60 -9.05 -0.44
CA GLY A 48 -11.65 -8.70 0.52
C GLY A 48 -11.20 -7.69 1.60
N LEU A 49 -10.25 -6.80 1.27
CA LEU A 49 -9.67 -5.89 2.25
C LEU A 49 -10.65 -4.78 2.65
N THR A 50 -10.65 -4.39 3.92
CA THR A 50 -11.29 -3.15 4.39
C THR A 50 -10.23 -2.06 4.49
N ILE A 51 -10.32 -1.05 3.61
CA ILE A 51 -9.41 0.09 3.61
C ILE A 51 -10.06 1.21 4.41
N LEU A 52 -9.45 1.57 5.54
CA LEU A 52 -9.93 2.66 6.40
C LEU A 52 -9.41 4.03 5.94
N ASN A 53 -8.17 4.09 5.46
CA ASN A 53 -7.56 5.31 4.92
C ASN A 53 -6.40 4.96 3.98
N TYR A 54 -6.00 5.88 3.10
CA TYR A 54 -4.79 5.78 2.28
C TYR A 54 -4.22 7.16 1.96
N VAL A 55 -2.90 7.21 1.74
CA VAL A 55 -2.19 8.40 1.26
C VAL A 55 -1.08 7.96 0.31
N VAL A 56 -0.81 8.77 -0.71
CA VAL A 56 0.20 8.54 -1.76
C VAL A 56 1.04 9.80 -1.94
#